data_AF-Q4T3T6-F1
#
_entry.id   AF-Q4T3T6-F1
#
_cell.length_a   1.000
_cell.length_b   1.000
_cell.length_c   1.000
_cell.angle_alpha   90.00
_cell.angle_beta   90.00
_cell.angle_gamma   90.00
#
_symmetry.space_group_name_H-M   'P 1'
#
loop_
_entity.id
_entity.type
_entity.pdbx_description
1 polymer ?
#
loop_
_entity_poly.entity_id
_entity_poly.type
_entity_poly.pdbx_seq_one_letter_code
_entity_poly.pdbx_strand_id
1 'polypeptide(L)'
;MTECISVLSQYSLRYNGPNLVLKYNRTLNRLVNIAIDDPNSPYHALRDREGNAIGVSACDVDGDGREEIYFLNTNNAYSGQATYSDKLFKFRNGRFEDLLSDEVNIGRGVANRMAGRSVACIDRKGTGRYSVYVANYARGTVGPHVLLEMDEAASDVSGGTVALSDVAAKAGVNKLT
;
A
#
# COMPACT_ATOMS: atom_id res chain seq x y z
N MET A 1 1.16 17.96 14.09
CA MET A 1 2.41 17.62 13.36
C MET A 1 2.23 16.22 12.85
N THR A 2 1.92 16.07 11.57
CA THR A 2 1.90 14.75 10.90
C THR A 2 3.32 14.22 10.90
N GLU A 3 3.55 13.08 11.54
CA GLU A 3 4.85 12.41 11.49
C GLU A 3 5.00 11.76 10.12
N CYS A 4 5.61 12.44 9.15
CA CYS A 4 5.92 11.82 7.86
C CYS A 4 6.90 10.66 8.08
N ILE A 5 6.46 9.45 7.79
CA ILE A 5 7.35 8.29 7.65
C ILE A 5 7.91 8.36 6.23
N SER A 6 9.19 8.67 6.09
CA SER A 6 9.86 8.61 4.80
C SER A 6 10.09 7.16 4.41
N VAL A 7 9.06 6.47 3.91
CA VAL A 7 9.21 5.08 3.49
C VAL A 7 10.06 5.01 2.23
N LEU A 8 11.35 4.78 2.41
CA LEU A 8 12.22 4.29 1.34
C LEU A 8 12.05 2.77 1.31
N SER A 9 11.23 2.27 0.39
CA SER A 9 11.44 0.90 -0.11
C SER A 9 12.78 0.93 -0.85
N GLN A 10 13.86 0.72 -0.10
CA GLN A 10 15.18 0.71 -0.68
C GLN A 10 15.38 -0.65 -1.33
N TYR A 11 15.30 -0.66 -2.67
CA TYR A 11 15.98 -1.63 -3.50
C TYR A 11 17.43 -1.72 -3.00
N SER A 12 17.78 -2.81 -2.32
CA SER A 12 19.16 -3.06 -1.92
C SER A 12 19.47 -4.55 -2.02
N LEU A 13 19.77 -5.00 -3.24
CA LEU A 13 20.73 -6.05 -3.63
C LEU A 13 20.76 -7.38 -2.84
N ARG A 14 19.70 -7.73 -2.12
CA ARG A 14 19.40 -9.11 -1.76
C ARG A 14 18.05 -9.45 -2.38
N TYR A 15 18.11 -10.20 -3.47
CA TYR A 15 17.00 -11.06 -3.87
C TYR A 15 16.39 -11.70 -2.61
N ASN A 16 15.09 -11.50 -2.35
CA ASN A 16 14.31 -12.14 -1.28
C ASN A 16 14.64 -11.71 0.17
N GLY A 17 14.70 -10.40 0.47
CA GLY A 17 14.84 -9.89 1.84
C GLY A 17 13.61 -9.07 2.31
N PRO A 18 13.38 -8.94 3.63
CA PRO A 18 12.32 -8.07 4.15
C PRO A 18 12.54 -6.61 3.75
N ASN A 19 11.43 -5.87 3.64
CA ASN A 19 11.47 -4.44 3.39
C ASN A 19 12.26 -3.69 4.47
N LEU A 20 13.02 -2.71 4.02
CA LEU A 20 13.58 -1.67 4.88
C LEU A 20 12.59 -0.51 4.93
N VAL A 21 12.25 -0.04 6.12
CA VAL A 21 11.42 1.15 6.30
C VAL A 21 12.21 2.14 7.11
N LEU A 22 12.61 3.23 6.48
CA LEU A 22 13.50 4.20 7.10
C LEU A 22 12.68 5.35 7.71
N LYS A 23 13.06 5.81 8.90
CA LYS A 23 12.56 7.06 9.49
C LYS A 23 13.74 7.94 9.81
N TYR A 24 13.62 9.24 9.55
CA TYR A 24 14.65 10.18 9.96
C TYR A 24 14.60 10.37 11.48
N ASN A 25 15.68 9.98 12.15
CA ASN A 25 15.86 10.23 13.57
C ASN A 25 16.63 11.54 13.74
N ARG A 26 15.95 12.58 14.22
CA ARG A 26 16.53 13.92 14.41
C ARG A 26 17.63 13.94 15.48
N THR A 27 17.46 13.17 16.55
CA THR A 27 18.45 13.08 17.65
C THR A 27 19.75 12.45 17.17
N LEU A 28 19.66 11.42 16.32
CA LEU A 28 20.82 10.74 15.75
C LEU A 28 21.30 11.36 14.42
N ASN A 29 20.58 12.35 13.89
CA ASN A 29 20.83 13.01 12.61
C ASN A 29 21.03 12.03 11.44
N ARG A 30 20.23 10.96 11.39
CA ARG A 30 20.35 9.90 10.36
C ARG A 30 19.02 9.17 10.13
N LEU A 31 18.92 8.49 8.98
CA LEU A 31 17.87 7.51 8.73
C LEU A 31 18.12 6.24 9.55
N VAL A 32 17.07 5.71 10.16
CA VAL A 32 17.10 4.44 10.90
C VAL A 32 16.02 3.51 10.37
N ASN A 33 16.32 2.22 10.24
CA ASN A 33 15.29 1.23 9.93
C ASN A 33 14.38 1.03 11.15
N ILE A 34 13.09 1.29 10.96
CA ILE A 34 12.04 1.12 11.99
C ILE A 34 11.32 -0.23 11.86
N ALA A 35 11.35 -0.86 10.68
CA ALA A 35 10.84 -2.21 10.45
C ALA A 35 11.85 -3.26 10.93
N ILE A 36 12.07 -3.30 12.25
CA ILE A 36 13.00 -4.23 12.91
C ILE A 36 12.39 -5.63 13.08
N ASP A 37 13.25 -6.65 13.16
CA ASP A 37 12.87 -8.05 13.40
C ASP A 37 12.49 -8.31 14.88
N ASP A 38 11.47 -7.59 15.34
CA ASP A 38 10.84 -7.76 16.65
C ASP A 38 9.32 -7.85 16.46
N PRO A 39 8.69 -9.02 16.68
CA PRO A 39 7.24 -9.20 16.53
C PRO A 39 6.39 -8.25 17.37
N ASN A 40 6.92 -7.72 18.47
CA ASN A 40 6.24 -6.76 19.35
C ASN A 40 6.36 -5.32 18.84
N SER A 41 7.24 -5.05 17.88
CA SER A 41 7.36 -3.72 17.27
C SER A 41 6.07 -3.37 16.51
N PRO A 42 5.55 -2.14 16.66
CA PRO A 42 4.38 -1.70 15.90
C PRO A 42 4.65 -1.61 14.40
N TYR A 43 5.91 -1.66 13.97
CA TYR A 43 6.33 -1.61 12.57
C TYR A 43 6.70 -2.98 11.99
N HIS A 44 6.59 -4.07 12.76
CA HIS A 44 7.05 -5.39 12.33
C HIS A 44 6.38 -5.87 11.03
N ALA A 45 5.08 -5.61 10.87
CA ALA A 45 4.31 -6.01 9.69
C ALA A 45 4.84 -5.38 8.39
N LEU A 46 5.40 -4.16 8.47
CA LEU A 46 5.97 -3.47 7.32
C LEU A 46 7.21 -4.16 6.74
N ARG A 47 7.78 -5.16 7.43
CA ARG A 47 8.85 -5.99 6.87
C ARG A 47 8.39 -6.82 5.70
N ASP A 48 7.10 -7.18 5.65
CA ASP A 48 6.45 -7.97 4.59
C ASP A 48 7.39 -9.04 4.01
N ARG A 49 7.84 -9.98 4.86
CA ARG A 49 8.97 -10.89 4.55
C ARG A 49 8.76 -11.74 3.29
N GLU A 50 7.50 -11.98 2.94
CA GLU A 50 7.10 -12.79 1.79
C GLU A 50 6.91 -11.92 0.53
N GLY A 51 6.70 -10.62 0.69
CA GLY A 51 6.58 -9.65 -0.39
C GLY A 51 7.92 -9.30 -1.00
N ASN A 52 7.91 -9.05 -2.31
CA ASN A 52 9.03 -8.45 -3.04
C ASN A 52 8.54 -7.09 -3.57
N ALA A 53 8.47 -6.11 -2.68
CA ALA A 53 7.99 -4.79 -3.00
C ALA A 53 8.97 -4.09 -3.95
N ILE A 54 8.49 -3.62 -5.09
CA ILE A 54 9.29 -2.85 -6.07
C ILE A 54 8.91 -1.37 -6.10
N GLY A 55 7.81 -1.00 -5.42
CA GLY A 55 7.31 0.35 -5.35
C GLY A 55 6.60 0.60 -4.02
N VAL A 56 6.58 1.86 -3.61
CA VAL A 56 5.90 2.32 -2.40
C VAL A 56 5.23 3.66 -2.62
N SER A 57 4.08 3.86 -2.02
CA SER A 57 3.45 5.17 -1.86
C SER A 57 2.89 5.30 -0.45
N ALA A 58 2.79 6.52 0.06
CA ALA A 58 2.19 6.79 1.35
C ALA A 58 1.26 8.00 1.23
N CYS A 59 0.03 7.86 1.71
CA CYS A 59 -0.96 8.93 1.74
C CYS A 59 -2.10 8.61 2.70
N ASP A 60 -2.78 9.67 3.12
CA ASP A 60 -3.94 9.61 4.02
C ASP A 60 -5.19 9.16 3.23
N VAL A 61 -5.42 7.84 3.17
CA VAL A 61 -6.50 7.23 2.37
C VAL A 61 -7.83 7.39 3.09
N ASP A 62 -7.82 7.21 4.41
CA ASP A 62 -9.01 7.31 5.25
C ASP A 62 -9.17 8.64 5.99
N GLY A 63 -8.41 9.65 5.59
CA GLY A 63 -8.58 11.06 5.99
C GLY A 63 -8.40 11.31 7.48
N ASP A 64 -7.70 10.44 8.20
CA ASP A 64 -7.49 10.56 9.65
C ASP A 64 -6.25 11.41 10.01
N GLY A 65 -5.53 11.90 8.99
CA GLY A 65 -4.33 12.72 9.12
C GLY A 65 -3.04 11.91 9.25
N ARG A 66 -3.09 10.58 9.19
CA ARG A 66 -1.94 9.68 9.16
C ARG A 66 -1.92 8.93 7.84
N GLU A 67 -0.73 8.86 7.24
CA GLU A 67 -0.57 8.17 5.97
C GLU A 67 -0.68 6.64 6.15
N GLU A 68 -1.51 6.00 5.33
CA GLU A 68 -1.38 4.59 5.00
C GLU A 68 -0.21 4.37 4.04
N ILE A 69 0.41 3.19 4.08
CA ILE A 69 1.58 2.85 3.26
C ILE A 69 1.21 1.71 2.32
N TYR A 70 1.25 1.98 1.01
CA TYR A 70 1.04 0.97 -0.03
C TYR A 70 2.36 0.35 -0.48
N PHE A 71 2.49 -0.97 -0.41
CA PHE A 71 3.56 -1.72 -1.05
C PHE A 71 3.07 -2.40 -2.31
N LEU A 72 3.72 -2.05 -3.43
CA LEU A 72 3.52 -2.70 -4.71
C LEU A 72 4.46 -3.90 -4.78
N ASN A 73 3.90 -5.10 -4.60
CA ASN A 73 4.55 -6.39 -4.62
C ASN A 73 4.39 -7.06 -5.99
N THR A 74 5.50 -7.32 -6.68
CA THR A 74 5.44 -8.08 -7.94
C THR A 74 5.78 -9.55 -7.76
N ASN A 75 6.56 -9.90 -6.74
CA ASN A 75 6.96 -11.28 -6.46
C ASN A 75 7.47 -12.03 -7.71
N ASN A 76 8.32 -11.34 -8.49
CA ASN A 76 8.92 -11.80 -9.74
C ASN A 76 7.94 -11.96 -10.92
N ALA A 77 6.67 -11.57 -10.79
CA ALA A 77 5.76 -11.51 -11.90
C ALA A 77 6.17 -10.37 -12.85
N TYR A 78 6.51 -10.74 -14.09
CA TYR A 78 6.87 -9.75 -15.11
C TYR A 78 5.62 -9.07 -15.67
N SER A 79 4.55 -9.81 -16.01
CA SER A 79 3.31 -9.27 -16.59
C SER A 79 2.10 -10.12 -16.18
N GLY A 80 0.90 -9.57 -16.21
CA GLY A 80 -0.31 -10.33 -15.90
C GLY A 80 -0.44 -10.65 -14.41
N GLN A 81 -0.90 -11.85 -14.03
CA GLN A 81 -1.18 -12.19 -12.64
C GLN A 81 0.09 -12.35 -11.78
N ALA A 82 0.04 -11.82 -10.56
CA ALA A 82 1.03 -12.00 -9.51
C ALA A 82 0.61 -13.09 -8.52
N THR A 83 1.59 -13.77 -7.92
CA THR A 83 1.36 -14.83 -6.92
C THR A 83 1.22 -14.30 -5.49
N TYR A 84 1.51 -13.03 -5.29
CA TYR A 84 1.41 -12.32 -4.02
C TYR A 84 0.68 -11.01 -4.27
N SER A 85 -0.16 -10.58 -3.33
CA SER A 85 -0.88 -9.32 -3.46
C SER A 85 -0.04 -8.15 -2.99
N ASP A 86 -0.35 -6.98 -3.53
CA ASP A 86 0.04 -5.71 -2.91
C ASP A 86 -0.48 -5.62 -1.46
N LYS A 87 0.08 -4.68 -0.70
CA LYS A 87 -0.27 -4.42 0.71
C LYS A 87 -0.65 -2.96 0.90
N LEU A 88 -1.63 -2.66 1.74
CA LEU A 88 -1.96 -1.29 2.17
C LEU A 88 -2.01 -1.26 3.70
N PHE A 89 -0.95 -0.78 4.32
CA PHE A 89 -0.80 -0.79 5.76
C PHE A 89 -1.39 0.47 6.40
N LYS A 90 -2.31 0.28 7.35
CA LYS A 90 -2.83 1.33 8.24
C LYS A 90 -2.27 1.17 9.63
N PHE A 91 -1.95 2.28 10.29
CA PHE A 91 -1.66 2.25 11.72
C PHE A 91 -2.96 2.28 12.54
N ARG A 92 -3.33 1.15 13.14
CA ARG A 92 -4.46 1.02 14.05
C ARG A 92 -4.13 0.02 15.16
N ASN A 93 -4.86 0.04 16.27
CA ASN A 93 -4.60 -0.86 17.41
C ASN A 93 -3.14 -0.82 17.92
N GLY A 94 -2.48 0.33 17.77
CA GLY A 94 -1.09 0.53 18.18
C GLY A 94 -0.03 -0.06 17.24
N ARG A 95 -0.38 -0.54 16.04
CA ARG A 95 0.57 -1.13 15.07
C ARG A 95 0.13 -0.97 13.62
N PHE A 96 1.02 -1.26 12.67
CA PHE A 96 0.65 -1.36 11.27
C PHE A 96 -0.03 -2.70 10.96
N GLU A 97 -1.19 -2.63 10.31
CA GLU A 97 -2.00 -3.76 9.89
C GLU A 97 -2.39 -3.61 8.40
N ASP A 98 -2.45 -4.71 7.67
CA ASP A 98 -2.73 -4.71 6.22
C ASP A 98 -4.24 -4.67 5.95
N LEU A 99 -4.73 -3.52 5.48
CA LEU A 99 -6.13 -3.31 5.13
C LEU A 99 -6.60 -4.26 4.01
N LEU A 100 -5.74 -4.64 3.06
CA LEU A 100 -6.13 -5.54 1.96
C LEU A 100 -6.37 -6.98 2.43
N SER A 101 -5.87 -7.34 3.62
CA SER A 101 -6.14 -8.64 4.26
C SER A 101 -7.37 -8.62 5.18
N ASP A 102 -8.04 -7.48 5.37
CA ASP A 102 -9.28 -7.43 6.15
C ASP A 102 -10.40 -8.20 5.43
N GLU A 103 -11.25 -8.89 6.21
CA GLU A 103 -12.35 -9.70 5.65
C GLU A 103 -13.26 -8.90 4.70
N VAL A 104 -13.54 -7.63 5.04
CA VAL A 104 -14.33 -6.73 4.19
C VAL A 104 -13.68 -6.49 2.83
N ASN A 105 -12.36 -6.33 2.78
CA ASN A 105 -11.63 -6.04 1.55
C ASN A 105 -11.32 -7.31 0.75
N ILE A 106 -11.13 -8.44 1.43
CA ILE A 106 -11.12 -9.77 0.80
C ILE A 106 -12.46 -10.04 0.11
N GLY A 107 -13.58 -9.83 0.80
CA GLY A 107 -14.92 -10.03 0.25
C GLY A 107 -15.24 -9.11 -0.93
N ARG A 108 -14.64 -7.91 -0.95
CA ARG A 108 -14.76 -6.93 -2.06
C ARG A 108 -13.80 -7.20 -3.22
N GLY A 109 -12.82 -8.09 -3.07
CA GLY A 109 -11.91 -8.49 -4.14
C GLY A 109 -10.98 -7.38 -4.65
N VAL A 110 -10.66 -6.40 -3.80
CA VAL A 110 -9.90 -5.19 -4.19
C VAL A 110 -8.39 -5.34 -4.14
N ALA A 111 -7.87 -6.44 -3.59
CA ALA A 111 -6.44 -6.70 -3.56
C ALA A 111 -5.90 -6.87 -4.99
N ASN A 112 -4.97 -6.00 -5.38
CA ASN A 112 -4.31 -6.12 -6.68
C ASN A 112 -3.42 -7.37 -6.70
N ARG A 113 -3.68 -8.25 -7.67
CA ARG A 113 -2.92 -9.50 -7.92
C ARG A 113 -2.35 -9.50 -9.33
N MET A 114 -1.88 -8.34 -9.75
CA MET A 114 -1.34 -8.11 -11.09
C MET A 114 0.08 -7.58 -10.98
N ALA A 115 0.87 -7.74 -12.03
CA ALA A 115 2.24 -7.25 -12.11
C ALA A 115 2.25 -5.71 -12.19
N GLY A 116 2.17 -5.05 -11.03
CA GLY A 116 2.30 -3.61 -10.92
C GLY A 116 3.67 -3.10 -11.37
N ARG A 117 3.75 -1.85 -11.83
CA ARG A 117 5.00 -1.19 -12.25
C ARG A 117 5.25 0.14 -11.56
N SER A 118 4.19 0.82 -11.17
CA SER A 118 4.27 2.07 -10.43
C SER A 118 3.02 2.27 -9.59
N VAL A 119 3.18 2.93 -8.45
CA VAL A 119 2.09 3.32 -7.55
C VAL A 119 2.18 4.82 -7.27
N ALA A 120 1.03 5.48 -7.17
CA ALA A 120 0.94 6.89 -6.81
C ALA A 120 -0.32 7.17 -5.98
N CYS A 121 -0.23 8.15 -5.08
CA CYS A 121 -1.38 8.69 -4.36
C CYS A 121 -2.01 9.86 -5.13
N ILE A 122 -3.35 9.89 -5.18
CA ILE A 122 -4.12 10.87 -5.94
C ILE A 122 -5.33 11.34 -5.11
N ASP A 123 -5.38 12.63 -4.78
CA ASP A 123 -6.61 13.25 -4.27
C ASP A 123 -7.45 13.78 -5.45
N ARG A 124 -8.18 12.87 -6.12
CA ARG A 124 -8.95 13.21 -7.32
C ARG A 124 -10.22 14.02 -7.04
N LYS A 125 -10.66 14.08 -5.78
CA LYS A 125 -11.89 14.78 -5.35
C LYS A 125 -11.57 16.12 -4.68
N GLY A 126 -10.31 16.38 -4.34
CA GLY A 126 -9.89 17.58 -3.62
C GLY A 126 -10.38 17.60 -2.17
N THR A 127 -10.60 16.43 -1.56
CA THR A 127 -11.19 16.32 -0.21
C THR A 127 -10.14 16.10 0.88
N GLY A 128 -8.87 15.92 0.50
CA GLY A 128 -7.80 15.48 1.40
C GLY A 128 -7.78 13.98 1.66
N ARG A 129 -8.75 13.21 1.13
CA ARG A 129 -8.72 11.74 1.14
C ARG A 129 -8.11 11.23 -0.15
N TYR A 130 -6.97 10.56 -0.05
CA TYR A 130 -6.23 10.10 -1.22
C TYR A 130 -6.72 8.73 -1.70
N SER A 131 -6.68 8.53 -3.00
CA SER A 131 -6.78 7.22 -3.64
C SER A 131 -5.39 6.69 -3.98
N VAL A 132 -5.22 5.38 -4.04
CA VAL A 132 -3.98 4.73 -4.52
C VAL A 132 -4.18 4.24 -5.94
N TYR A 133 -3.45 4.81 -6.87
CA TYR A 133 -3.42 4.37 -8.26
C TYR A 133 -2.24 3.42 -8.49
N VAL A 134 -2.52 2.29 -9.14
CA VAL A 134 -1.51 1.30 -9.53
C VAL A 134 -1.56 1.12 -11.04
N ALA A 135 -0.44 1.42 -11.69
CA ALA A 135 -0.24 1.05 -13.09
C ALA A 135 0.26 -0.39 -13.15
N ASN A 136 -0.49 -1.23 -13.85
CA ASN A 136 -0.21 -2.65 -14.03
C ASN A 136 0.36 -2.88 -15.44
N TYR A 137 1.30 -3.81 -15.56
CA TYR A 137 1.75 -4.29 -16.86
C TYR A 137 0.83 -5.40 -17.34
N ALA A 138 -0.12 -5.00 -18.18
CA ALA A 138 -1.18 -5.83 -18.68
C ALA A 138 -0.65 -6.91 -19.62
N ARG A 139 -1.39 -8.03 -19.71
CA ARG A 139 -1.18 -9.07 -20.72
C ARG A 139 -2.50 -9.32 -21.43
N GLY A 140 -2.66 -8.72 -22.61
CA GLY A 140 -3.92 -8.75 -23.35
C GLY A 140 -5.01 -7.99 -22.59
N THR A 141 -6.10 -8.68 -22.22
CA THR A 141 -7.21 -8.11 -21.45
C THR A 141 -7.07 -8.30 -19.93
N VAL A 142 -5.94 -8.84 -19.47
CA VAL A 142 -5.68 -9.15 -18.06
C VAL A 142 -4.76 -8.10 -17.45
N GLY A 143 -5.10 -7.64 -16.25
CA GLY A 143 -4.30 -6.69 -15.49
C GLY A 143 -4.52 -5.23 -15.87
N PRO A 144 -5.78 -4.73 -15.92
CA PRO A 144 -6.00 -3.29 -16.04
C PRO A 144 -5.40 -2.56 -14.83
N HIS A 145 -5.15 -1.27 -15.00
CA HIS A 145 -4.77 -0.39 -13.89
C HIS A 145 -5.88 -0.32 -12.85
N VAL A 146 -5.48 -0.13 -11.60
CA VAL A 146 -6.36 -0.11 -10.41
C VAL A 146 -6.31 1.27 -9.78
N LEU A 147 -7.44 1.71 -9.21
CA LEU A 147 -7.53 2.93 -8.43
C LEU A 147 -8.32 2.62 -7.16
N LEU A 148 -7.60 2.34 -6.07
CA LEU A 148 -8.19 2.02 -4.78
C LEU A 148 -8.59 3.31 -4.07
N GLU A 149 -9.85 3.38 -3.67
CA GLU A 149 -10.43 4.49 -2.93
C GLU A 149 -11.22 3.94 -1.73
N MET A 150 -11.24 4.67 -0.62
CA MET A 150 -12.12 4.33 0.50
C MET A 150 -13.59 4.49 0.10
N ASP A 151 -14.39 3.46 0.36
CA ASP A 151 -15.84 3.53 0.31
C ASP A 151 -16.36 4.10 1.63
N GLU A 152 -16.63 5.40 1.62
CA GLU A 152 -17.06 6.16 2.81
C GLU A 152 -18.35 5.61 3.43
N ALA A 153 -19.28 5.08 2.63
CA ALA A 153 -20.56 4.59 3.13
C ALA A 153 -20.45 3.22 3.82
N ALA A 154 -19.39 2.47 3.53
CA ALA A 154 -19.16 1.14 4.10
C ALA A 154 -17.98 1.09 5.08
N SER A 155 -17.36 2.23 5.35
CA SER A 155 -16.25 2.36 6.30
C SER A 155 -16.74 2.87 7.65
N ASP A 156 -16.11 2.41 8.72
CA ASP A 156 -16.18 3.00 10.05
C ASP A 156 -14.74 3.36 10.46
N VAL A 157 -14.31 4.56 10.07
CA VAL A 157 -12.95 5.04 10.32
C VAL A 157 -12.69 5.14 11.82
N SER A 158 -13.68 5.57 12.61
CA SER A 158 -13.56 5.64 14.08
C SER A 158 -13.41 4.27 14.73
N GLY A 159 -14.09 3.26 14.19
CA GLY A 159 -13.94 1.86 14.58
C GLY A 159 -12.77 1.13 13.91
N GLY A 160 -11.99 1.83 13.07
CA GLY A 160 -10.81 1.30 12.39
C GLY A 160 -11.08 0.41 11.16
N THR A 161 -12.33 0.32 10.72
CA THR A 161 -12.74 -0.42 9.51
C THR A 161 -12.68 0.49 8.30
N VAL A 162 -11.79 0.19 7.35
CA VAL A 162 -11.63 0.94 6.09
C VAL A 162 -11.99 0.01 4.94
N ALA A 163 -13.21 0.17 4.42
CA ALA A 163 -13.67 -0.57 3.25
C ALA A 163 -13.17 0.13 1.99
N LEU A 164 -12.56 -0.62 1.09
CA LEU A 164 -11.96 -0.09 -0.14
C LEU A 164 -12.81 -0.46 -1.36
N SER A 165 -12.60 0.22 -2.48
CA SER A 165 -13.18 -0.09 -3.78
C SER A 165 -12.21 0.24 -4.89
N ASP A 166 -12.13 -0.60 -5.91
CA ASP A 166 -11.49 -0.22 -7.17
C ASP A 166 -12.45 0.64 -8.00
N VAL A 167 -12.12 1.92 -8.11
CA VAL A 167 -12.90 2.92 -8.86
C VAL A 167 -12.26 3.26 -10.21
N ALA A 168 -11.26 2.49 -10.68
CA ALA A 168 -10.53 2.80 -11.92
C ALA A 168 -11.45 2.92 -13.14
N ALA A 169 -12.43 2.02 -13.27
CA ALA A 169 -13.41 2.05 -14.36
C ALA A 169 -14.29 3.30 -14.28
N LYS A 170 -14.78 3.64 -13.08
CA LYS A 170 -15.58 4.85 -12.83
C LYS A 170 -14.81 6.13 -13.15
N ALA A 171 -13.50 6.13 -12.89
CA ALA A 171 -12.61 7.25 -13.18
C ALA A 171 -12.06 7.24 -14.62
N GLY A 172 -12.34 6.21 -15.43
CA GLY A 172 -11.87 6.11 -16.81
C GLY A 172 -10.37 5.78 -16.96
N VAL A 173 -9.74 5.29 -15.89
CA VAL A 173 -8.29 5.01 -15.82
C VAL A 173 -7.93 3.53 -15.75
N ASN A 174 -8.90 2.62 -15.90
CA ASN A 174 -8.68 1.16 -16.00
C ASN A 174 -8.04 0.74 -17.33
N LYS A 175 -6.88 1.30 -17.64
CA LYS A 175 -6.15 1.06 -18.89
C LYS A 175 -5.45 -0.29 -18.87
N LEU A 176 -5.25 -0.86 -20.05
CA LEU A 176 -4.42 -2.03 -20.30
C LEU A 176 -3.18 -1.53 -21.05
N THR A 177 -2.03 -1.49 -20.38
CA THR A 177 -0.74 -1.04 -20.98
C THR A 177 0.38 -2.02 -20.70
#